data_AF-A0A1W9W9D9-F1
#
_entry.id   AF-A0A1W9W9D9-F1
#
_cell.length_a   1.000
_cell.length_b   1.000
_cell.length_c   1.000
_cell.angle_alpha   90.00
_cell.angle_beta   90.00
_cell.angle_gamma   90.00
#
_symmetry.space_group_name_H-M   'P 1'
#
loop_
_entity.id
_entity.type
_entity.pdbx_description
1 polymer ?
#
loop_
_entity_poly.entity_id
_entity_poly.type
_entity_poly.pdbx_seq_one_letter_code
_entity_poly.pdbx_strand_id
1 'polypeptide(L)'
;ASFTDTKVISVPAGTEVTYFYRVTNVGDAAVNVHELYDNFLAGRAIVFSSTTNLDPGEVYTHTKTAVIITQTTVNTATWIAYNSTINTPLVSHAEDWAQVIVLEPSINMT
;
A
#
# COMPACT_ATOMS: atom_id res chain seq x y z
N ALA A 1 6.21 14.61 7.78
CA ALA A 1 5.29 14.91 6.67
C ALA A 1 3.89 14.47 7.09
N SER A 2 2.89 15.33 6.96
CA SER A 2 1.50 14.94 7.23
C SER A 2 0.98 14.20 5.99
N PHE A 3 0.83 12.88 6.09
CA PHE A 3 0.27 12.08 4.99
C PHE A 3 -1.23 12.38 4.92
N THR A 4 -1.70 12.88 3.78
CA THR A 4 -3.14 12.95 3.51
C THR A 4 -3.53 11.61 2.92
N ASP A 5 -4.50 10.95 3.54
CA ASP A 5 -5.07 9.71 3.04
C ASP A 5 -5.97 10.01 1.83
N THR A 6 -5.33 10.24 0.70
CA THR A 6 -6.02 10.57 -0.55
C THR A 6 -6.23 9.31 -1.35
N LYS A 7 -7.45 8.78 -1.27
CA LYS A 7 -7.83 7.54 -1.96
C LYS A 7 -7.87 7.67 -3.48
N VAL A 8 -8.17 8.85 -3.99
CA VAL A 8 -8.30 9.11 -5.43
C VAL A 8 -7.63 10.43 -5.77
N ILE A 9 -6.70 10.41 -6.74
CA ILE A 9 -6.09 11.61 -7.31
C ILE A 9 -6.29 11.65 -8.82
N SER A 10 -6.22 12.85 -9.39
CA SER A 10 -6.19 13.05 -10.84
C SER A 10 -4.90 13.76 -11.24
N VAL A 11 -4.18 13.20 -12.19
CA VAL A 11 -2.86 13.70 -12.63
C VAL A 11 -2.72 13.64 -14.16
N PRO A 12 -1.91 14.50 -14.78
CA PRO A 12 -1.54 14.34 -16.18
C PRO A 12 -0.82 13.00 -16.44
N ALA A 13 -0.93 12.48 -17.67
CA ALA A 13 -0.15 11.32 -18.09
C ALA A 13 1.36 11.58 -17.94
N GLY A 14 2.10 10.59 -17.43
CA GLY A 14 3.53 10.70 -17.16
C GLY A 14 3.89 11.27 -15.79
N THR A 15 2.90 11.56 -14.93
CA THR A 15 3.16 12.03 -13.56
C THR A 15 3.76 10.92 -12.72
N GLU A 16 4.79 11.27 -11.95
CA GLU A 16 5.40 10.41 -10.94
C GLU A 16 4.58 10.46 -9.63
N VAL A 17 4.07 9.30 -9.19
CA VAL A 17 3.20 9.17 -8.00
C VAL A 17 3.88 8.28 -6.97
N THR A 18 3.93 8.73 -5.71
CA THR A 18 4.47 7.97 -4.57
C THR A 18 3.35 7.37 -3.72
N TYR A 19 3.50 6.10 -3.34
CA TYR A 19 2.56 5.40 -2.47
C TYR A 19 3.09 5.27 -1.04
N PHE A 20 2.23 5.58 -0.07
CA PHE A 20 2.53 5.46 1.35
C PHE A 20 1.62 4.39 1.96
N TYR A 21 2.21 3.46 2.71
CA TYR A 21 1.50 2.38 3.37
C TYR A 21 1.60 2.58 4.87
N ARG A 22 0.45 2.54 5.55
CA ARG A 22 0.38 2.61 7.01
C ARG A 22 -0.46 1.43 7.48
N VAL A 23 0.20 0.49 8.14
CA VAL A 23 -0.46 -0.69 8.73
C VAL A 23 -0.55 -0.50 10.24
N THR A 24 -1.64 -0.99 10.83
CA THR A 24 -1.87 -0.93 12.27
C THR A 24 -2.24 -2.33 12.74
N ASN A 25 -1.60 -2.82 13.80
CA ASN A 25 -2.04 -4.06 14.42
C ASN A 25 -3.32 -3.79 15.22
N VAL A 26 -4.47 -4.14 14.66
CA VAL A 26 -5.78 -4.00 15.32
C VAL A 26 -6.22 -5.28 16.06
N GLY A 27 -5.38 -6.32 16.04
CA GLY A 27 -5.61 -7.56 16.77
C GLY A 27 -5.31 -7.42 18.27
N ASP A 28 -5.55 -8.49 19.01
CA ASP A 28 -5.33 -8.59 20.46
C ASP A 28 -3.97 -9.22 20.83
N ALA A 29 -3.19 -9.64 19.85
CA ALA A 29 -1.89 -10.26 20.03
C ALA A 29 -0.81 -9.58 19.18
N ALA A 30 0.44 -9.69 19.62
CA ALA A 30 1.59 -9.19 18.89
C ALA A 30 1.85 -10.02 17.62
N VAL A 31 2.19 -9.35 16.53
CA VAL A 31 2.64 -9.94 15.26
C VAL A 31 4.08 -9.52 14.96
N ASN A 32 4.91 -10.44 14.47
CA ASN A 32 6.35 -10.21 14.29
C ASN A 32 6.86 -10.59 12.89
N VAL A 33 5.99 -10.97 11.97
CA VAL A 33 6.30 -11.14 10.55
C VAL A 33 5.25 -10.38 9.75
N HIS A 34 5.71 -9.63 8.75
CA HIS A 34 4.90 -8.75 7.91
C HIS A 34 5.26 -8.95 6.46
N GLU A 35 4.25 -9.12 5.61
CA GLU A 35 4.39 -9.19 4.16
C GLU A 35 3.35 -8.24 3.54
N LEU A 36 3.82 -7.32 2.71
CA LEU A 36 2.97 -6.42 1.94
C LEU A 36 3.06 -6.82 0.47
N TYR A 37 1.91 -7.08 -0.13
CA TYR A 37 1.72 -7.34 -1.55
C TYR A 37 1.06 -6.15 -2.20
N ASP A 38 1.42 -5.87 -3.45
CA ASP A 38 0.84 -4.78 -4.20
C ASP A 38 0.64 -5.22 -5.66
N ASN A 39 -0.60 -5.09 -6.14
CA ASN A 39 -0.97 -5.61 -7.46
C ASN A 39 -0.36 -4.79 -8.62
N PHE A 40 0.00 -3.53 -8.38
CA PHE A 40 0.46 -2.61 -9.41
C PHE A 40 1.98 -2.47 -9.42
N LEU A 41 2.60 -2.25 -8.26
CA LEU A 41 4.03 -1.93 -8.14
C LEU A 41 4.95 -3.13 -8.38
N ALA A 42 4.48 -4.36 -8.17
CA ALA A 42 5.29 -5.56 -8.34
C ALA A 42 4.52 -6.73 -8.97
N GLY A 43 3.44 -6.45 -9.71
CA GLY A 43 2.65 -7.49 -10.36
C GLY A 43 2.14 -8.56 -9.39
N ARG A 44 1.73 -8.15 -8.18
CA ARG A 44 1.29 -9.01 -7.05
C ARG A 44 2.41 -9.76 -6.31
N ALA A 45 3.69 -9.39 -6.50
CA ALA A 45 4.77 -9.88 -5.64
C ALA A 45 4.87 -9.11 -4.32
N ILE A 46 5.66 -9.64 -3.38
CA ILE A 46 5.97 -8.97 -2.10
C ILE A 46 6.73 -7.69 -2.42
N VAL A 47 6.17 -6.55 -1.99
CA VAL A 47 6.80 -5.25 -2.10
C VAL A 47 7.58 -4.87 -0.86
N PHE A 48 7.25 -5.47 0.29
CA PHE A 48 7.94 -5.25 1.55
C PHE A 48 7.78 -6.46 2.46
N SER A 49 8.86 -6.85 3.14
CA SER A 49 8.82 -7.81 4.24
C SER A 49 9.63 -7.29 5.43
N SER A 50 9.14 -7.58 6.65
CA SER A 50 9.80 -7.18 7.89
C SER A 50 9.50 -8.14 9.02
N THR A 51 10.40 -8.19 9.99
CA THR A 51 10.27 -8.95 11.24
C THR A 51 10.10 -8.06 12.47
N THR A 52 9.75 -6.78 12.29
CA THR A 52 9.47 -5.85 13.40
C THR A 52 8.31 -6.38 14.25
N ASN A 53 8.43 -6.37 15.58
CA ASN A 53 7.31 -6.68 16.44
C ASN A 53 6.32 -5.50 16.44
N LEU A 54 5.01 -5.78 16.28
CA LEU A 54 3.94 -4.82 16.48
C LEU A 54 2.98 -5.37 17.53
N ASP A 55 2.93 -4.72 18.68
CA ASP A 55 1.94 -5.00 19.72
C ASP A 55 0.55 -4.45 19.33
N PRO A 56 -0.54 -4.89 19.99
CA PRO A 56 -1.87 -4.35 19.76
C PRO A 56 -1.92 -2.82 19.82
N GLY A 57 -2.43 -2.20 18.75
CA GLY A 57 -2.53 -0.75 18.59
C GLY A 57 -1.29 -0.07 17.99
N GLU A 58 -0.17 -0.78 17.83
CA GLU A 58 1.02 -0.22 17.22
C GLU A 58 0.89 -0.07 15.69
N VAL A 59 1.60 0.93 15.17
CA VAL A 59 1.54 1.35 13.77
C VAL A 59 2.91 1.17 13.15
N TYR A 60 2.94 0.64 11.93
CA TYR A 60 4.12 0.64 11.08
C TYR A 60 3.83 1.39 9.78
N THR A 61 4.74 2.27 9.39
CA THR A 61 4.66 3.02 8.13
C THR A 61 5.78 2.60 7.20
N HIS A 62 5.41 2.20 5.98
CA HIS A 62 6.33 1.95 4.90
C HIS A 62 6.09 2.95 3.76
N THR A 63 7.15 3.58 3.28
CA THR A 63 7.08 4.41 2.08
C THR A 63 7.65 3.61 0.93
N LYS A 64 6.90 3.47 -0.17
CA LYS A 64 7.40 2.77 -1.36
C LYS A 64 7.40 3.69 -2.59
N THR A 65 8.26 3.30 -3.52
CA THR A 65 8.82 4.06 -4.63
C THR A 65 7.80 4.83 -5.46
N ALA A 66 8.27 5.95 -6.02
CA ALA A 66 7.55 6.73 -6.99
C ALA A 66 7.49 6.03 -8.36
N VAL A 67 6.32 6.01 -9.00
CA VAL A 67 6.09 5.34 -10.28
C VAL A 67 5.43 6.30 -11.28
N ILE A 68 5.88 6.23 -12.52
CA ILE A 68 5.31 7.01 -13.63
C ILE A 68 3.97 6.38 -14.04
N ILE A 69 2.89 7.15 -13.93
CA ILE A 69 1.54 6.71 -14.29
C ILE A 69 1.18 7.24 -15.69
N THR A 70 0.97 6.34 -16.64
CA THR A 70 0.57 6.70 -18.02
C THR A 70 -0.88 6.38 -18.34
N GLN A 71 -1.54 5.54 -17.52
CA GLN A 71 -2.94 5.15 -17.68
C GLN A 71 -3.64 5.16 -16.31
N THR A 72 -4.96 5.41 -16.31
CA THR A 72 -5.77 5.32 -15.10
C THR A 72 -5.62 3.94 -14.47
N THR A 73 -5.26 3.92 -13.19
CA THR A 73 -4.87 2.69 -12.50
C THR A 73 -5.49 2.63 -11.11
N VAL A 74 -5.92 1.44 -10.68
CA VAL A 74 -6.26 1.13 -9.30
C VAL A 74 -5.13 0.29 -8.72
N ASN A 75 -4.50 0.83 -7.68
CA ASN A 75 -3.53 0.09 -6.88
C ASN A 75 -4.24 -0.51 -5.66
N THR A 76 -4.02 -1.78 -5.39
CA THR A 76 -4.53 -2.51 -4.23
C THR A 76 -3.37 -3.16 -3.50
N ALA A 77 -3.27 -2.85 -2.21
CA ALA A 77 -2.27 -3.40 -1.31
C ALA A 77 -2.92 -4.40 -0.36
N THR A 78 -2.26 -5.53 -0.16
CA THR A 78 -2.66 -6.57 0.80
C THR A 78 -1.54 -6.77 1.80
N TRP A 79 -1.82 -6.54 3.07
CA TRP A 79 -0.91 -6.82 4.17
C TRP A 79 -1.31 -8.12 4.85
N ILE A 80 -0.33 -9.01 5.01
CA ILE A 80 -0.42 -10.24 5.78
C ILE A 80 0.58 -10.12 6.92
N ALA A 81 0.14 -10.37 8.14
CA ALA A 81 1.03 -10.45 9.27
C ALA A 81 0.72 -11.63 10.16
N TYR A 82 1.76 -12.16 10.78
CA TYR A 82 1.59 -13.27 11.70
C TYR A 82 2.66 -13.30 12.78
N ASN A 83 2.38 -14.08 13.82
CA ASN A 83 3.35 -14.39 14.84
C ASN A 83 4.03 -15.73 14.54
N SER A 84 5.32 -15.72 14.23
CA SER A 84 6.10 -16.91 13.87
C SER A 84 6.59 -17.74 15.06
N THR A 85 6.42 -17.23 16.28
CA THR A 85 6.89 -17.88 17.52
C THR A 85 5.81 -18.76 18.18
N ILE A 86 4.58 -18.67 17.71
CA ILE A 86 3.46 -19.48 18.20
C ILE A 86 3.19 -20.66 17.27
N ASN A 87 2.95 -21.84 17.85
CA ASN A 87 2.73 -23.10 17.10
C ASN A 87 1.47 -23.06 16.20
N THR A 88 0.58 -22.09 16.40
CA THR A 88 -0.56 -21.78 15.54
C THR A 88 -0.43 -20.33 15.09
N PRO A 89 0.03 -20.04 13.86
CA PRO A 89 0.22 -18.67 13.40
C PRO A 89 -1.11 -17.92 13.48
N LEU A 90 -1.17 -16.88 14.30
CA LEU A 90 -2.24 -15.88 14.22
C LEU A 90 -2.00 -15.13 12.92
N VAL A 91 -2.88 -15.28 11.95
CA VAL A 91 -2.75 -14.59 10.66
C VAL A 91 -3.73 -13.42 10.64
N SER A 92 -3.19 -12.21 10.63
CA SER A 92 -3.91 -10.98 10.36
C SER A 92 -3.83 -10.65 8.88
N HIS A 93 -4.93 -10.18 8.31
CA HIS A 93 -5.03 -9.73 6.93
C HIS A 93 -5.67 -8.34 6.88
N ALA A 94 -5.14 -7.46 6.04
CA ALA A 94 -5.76 -6.17 5.74
C ALA A 94 -5.56 -5.84 4.27
N GLU A 95 -6.55 -5.16 3.68
CA GLU A 95 -6.49 -4.69 2.30
C GLU A 95 -6.91 -3.23 2.22
N ASP A 96 -6.23 -2.47 1.36
CA ASP A 96 -6.62 -1.11 1.02
C ASP A 96 -6.28 -0.78 -0.44
N TRP A 97 -6.91 0.25 -0.98
CA TRP A 97 -6.73 0.64 -2.38
C TRP A 97 -6.67 2.15 -2.57
N ALA A 98 -5.94 2.56 -3.60
CA ALA A 98 -5.89 3.93 -4.10
C ALA A 98 -6.04 3.95 -5.64
N GLN A 99 -6.59 5.03 -6.18
CA GLN A 99 -6.79 5.20 -7.61
C GLN A 99 -6.10 6.47 -8.11
N VAL A 100 -5.39 6.34 -9.25
CA VAL A 100 -4.84 7.46 -9.99
C VAL A 100 -5.59 7.56 -11.32
N ILE A 101 -6.30 8.67 -11.51
CA ILE A 101 -6.99 9.00 -12.76
C ILE A 101 -6.04 9.79 -13.64
N VAL A 102 -5.82 9.33 -14.87
CA VAL A 102 -5.02 10.05 -15.85
C VAL A 102 -5.91 11.00 -16.64
N LEU A 103 -5.54 12.28 -16.64
CA LEU A 103 -6.20 13.31 -17.43
C LEU A 103 -5.66 13.27 -18.86
N GLU A 104 -6.55 13.08 -19.84
CA GLU A 104 -6.21 13.14 -21.25
C GLU A 104 -6.12 14.60 -21.74
N PRO A 105 -5.17 14.93 -22.62
CA PRO A 105 -5.12 16.25 -23.24
C PRO A 105 -6.30 16.41 -24.21
N SER A 106 -7.06 17.51 -24.09
CA SER A 106 -8.07 17.88 -25.09
C SER A 106 -7.46 18.73 -26.20
N ILE A 107 -7.74 18.41 -27.46
CA ILE A 107 -7.50 19.31 -28.59
C ILE A 107 -8.83 19.93 -29.03
N ASN A 108 -8.86 21.26 -29.19
CA ASN A 108 -9.97 21.97 -29.82
C ASN A 108 -9.44 22.62 -31.10
N MET A 109 -10.09 22.37 -32.24
CA MET A 109 -9.84 23.11 -33.48
C MET A 109 -10.92 24.17 -33.63
N THR A 110 -10.50 25.41 -33.90
CA THR A 110 -11.37 26.55 -34.23
C THR A 110 -11.20 26.95 -35.67
#